data_AF-A0A940M9U0-F1
#
_entry.id   AF-A0A940M9U0-F1
#
_cell.length_a   1.000
_cell.length_b   1.000
_cell.length_c   1.000
_cell.angle_alpha   90.00
_cell.angle_beta   90.00
_cell.angle_gamma   90.00
#
_symmetry.space_group_name_H-M   'P 1'
#
loop_
_entity.id
_entity.type
_entity.pdbx_description
1 polymer ?
#
loop_
_entity_poly.entity_id
_entity_poly.type
_entity_poly.pdbx_seq_one_letter_code
_entity_poly.pdbx_strand_id
1 'polypeptide(L)'
;MKTTMRTALAVLAMACAGQAWAVEGTFVLDDGSYSITVEEENGNLVVVEPNKRSVYTPDGSGQYTFHNDNTGSDFYMRVLDDNTLEAGRLPATGSPSILRKADATAAAAALESNDEFAAVAERYAELAGSDPDNTQAWSMCAAAAFKRAMSSEADFAAYATQTAAVMQQILVGSANPCPDAIPAQYW
;
A
#
# COMPACT_ATOMS: atom_id res chain seq x y z
N MET A 1 -2.82 73.63 31.33
CA MET A 1 -2.48 72.20 31.44
C MET A 1 -2.97 71.52 30.17
N LYS A 2 -2.07 70.99 29.34
CA LYS A 2 -2.38 70.37 28.05
C LYS A 2 -2.38 68.85 28.22
N THR A 3 -3.52 68.21 27.99
CA THR A 3 -3.67 66.75 28.09
C THR A 3 -3.59 66.17 26.68
N THR A 4 -2.48 65.51 26.37
CA THR A 4 -2.22 64.89 25.06
C THR A 4 -2.76 63.45 25.08
N MET A 5 -3.83 63.19 24.32
CA MET A 5 -4.45 61.88 24.18
C MET A 5 -3.68 61.09 23.10
N ARG A 6 -3.05 59.98 23.48
CA ARG A 6 -2.36 59.07 22.54
C ARG A 6 -3.31 57.92 22.19
N THR A 7 -3.76 57.88 20.94
CA THR A 7 -4.51 56.76 20.35
C THR A 7 -3.52 55.65 20.00
N ALA A 8 -3.65 54.49 20.63
CA ALA A 8 -2.89 53.29 20.29
C ALA A 8 -3.63 52.51 19.19
N LEU A 9 -2.97 52.30 18.05
CA LEU A 9 -3.45 51.50 16.93
C LEU A 9 -3.08 50.04 17.20
N ALA A 10 -4.07 49.19 17.50
CA ALA A 10 -3.87 47.75 17.64
C ALA A 10 -3.87 47.10 16.24
N VAL A 11 -2.73 46.53 15.85
CA VAL A 11 -2.60 45.69 14.65
C VAL A 11 -3.13 44.29 15.00
N LEU A 12 -4.25 43.91 14.40
CA LEU A 12 -4.75 42.53 14.45
C LEU A 12 -3.85 41.68 13.53
N ALA A 13 -2.98 40.86 14.11
CA ALA A 13 -2.29 39.80 13.39
C ALA A 13 -3.30 38.67 13.13
N MET A 14 -3.76 38.55 11.89
CA MET A 14 -4.59 37.45 11.45
C MET A 14 -3.68 36.24 11.23
N ALA A 15 -3.69 35.30 12.18
CA ALA A 15 -3.02 34.02 12.01
C ALA A 15 -3.83 33.21 10.97
N CYS A 16 -3.26 33.05 9.77
CA CYS A 16 -3.70 32.01 8.84
C CYS A 16 -3.35 30.66 9.49
N ALA A 17 -4.29 30.09 10.25
CA ALA A 17 -4.26 28.67 10.53
C ALA A 17 -4.51 27.96 9.20
N GLY A 18 -3.44 27.48 8.55
CA GLY A 18 -3.58 26.54 7.44
C GLY A 18 -4.42 25.36 7.94
N GLN A 19 -5.41 24.95 7.14
CA GLN A 19 -6.16 23.74 7.46
C GLN A 19 -5.17 22.57 7.50
N ALA A 20 -4.93 22.04 8.70
CA ALA A 20 -4.24 20.76 8.87
C ALA A 20 -5.24 19.68 8.44
N TRP A 21 -4.96 19.02 7.33
CA TRP A 21 -5.79 17.92 6.85
C TRP A 21 -5.26 16.65 7.52
N ALA A 22 -6.16 15.80 8.01
CA ALA A 22 -5.75 14.55 8.65
C ALA A 22 -5.55 13.49 7.56
N VAL A 23 -4.36 13.50 6.95
CA VAL A 23 -4.04 12.68 5.77
C VAL A 23 -3.69 11.24 6.15
N GLU A 24 -3.51 10.92 7.43
CA GLU A 24 -3.11 9.58 7.87
C GLU A 24 -4.11 8.49 7.52
N GLY A 25 -3.64 7.36 7.01
CA GLY A 25 -4.44 6.16 6.73
C GLY A 25 -3.95 5.37 5.53
N THR A 26 -4.68 4.30 5.19
CA THR A 26 -4.40 3.49 4.01
C THR A 26 -5.09 4.09 2.79
N PHE A 27 -4.35 4.27 1.70
CA PHE A 27 -4.85 4.76 0.41
C PHE A 27 -4.63 3.71 -0.66
N VAL A 28 -5.58 3.60 -1.57
CA VAL A 28 -5.60 2.59 -2.63
C VAL A 28 -5.80 3.28 -3.97
N LEU A 29 -5.15 2.80 -5.02
CA LEU A 29 -5.48 3.21 -6.38
C LEU A 29 -6.95 2.89 -6.71
N ASP A 30 -7.56 3.70 -7.58
CA ASP A 30 -8.96 3.51 -8.00
C ASP A 30 -9.22 2.11 -8.59
N ASP A 31 -8.22 1.44 -9.15
CA ASP A 31 -8.31 0.08 -9.69
C ASP A 31 -8.02 -1.03 -8.67
N GLY A 32 -7.71 -0.69 -7.42
CA GLY A 32 -7.41 -1.64 -6.35
C GLY A 32 -6.06 -2.34 -6.48
N SER A 33 -5.24 -2.02 -7.49
CA SER A 33 -4.01 -2.75 -7.82
C SER A 33 -2.86 -2.50 -6.84
N TYR A 34 -2.93 -1.41 -6.07
CA TYR A 34 -1.86 -0.97 -5.19
C TYR A 34 -2.43 -0.19 -4.00
N SER A 35 -1.84 -0.42 -2.82
CA SER A 35 -2.18 0.30 -1.59
C SER A 35 -0.92 0.77 -0.88
N ILE A 36 -1.05 1.89 -0.19
CA ILE A 36 -0.01 2.47 0.66
C ILE A 36 -0.62 2.87 1.99
N THR A 37 0.17 2.82 3.06
CA THR A 37 -0.18 3.50 4.30
C THR A 37 0.56 4.83 4.37
N VAL A 38 -0.15 5.89 4.71
CA VAL A 38 0.40 7.25 4.88
C VAL A 38 0.31 7.62 6.35
N GLU A 39 1.43 8.06 6.90
CA GLU A 39 1.58 8.59 8.25
C GLU A 39 2.06 10.06 8.17
N GLU A 40 1.78 10.89 9.18
CA GLU A 40 2.35 12.23 9.30
C GLU A 40 3.45 12.28 10.36
N GLU A 41 4.66 12.65 9.95
CA GLU A 41 5.80 12.78 10.87
C GLU A 41 6.52 14.12 10.67
N ASN A 42 6.45 15.00 11.67
CA ASN A 42 7.15 16.30 11.67
C ASN A 42 6.84 17.18 10.43
N GLY A 43 5.60 17.11 9.93
CA GLY A 43 5.17 17.84 8.73
C GLY A 43 5.62 17.20 7.41
N ASN A 44 6.08 15.95 7.43
CA ASN A 44 6.31 15.13 6.25
C ASN A 44 5.20 14.10 6.10
N LEU A 45 5.00 13.63 4.87
CA LEU A 45 4.21 12.43 4.62
C LEU A 45 5.16 11.22 4.59
N VAL A 46 4.89 10.21 5.40
CA VAL A 46 5.65 8.96 5.41
C VAL A 46 4.80 7.87 4.76
N VAL A 47 5.25 7.40 3.61
CA VAL A 47 4.62 6.29 2.89
C VAL A 47 5.24 4.98 3.39
N VAL A 48 4.40 4.11 3.92
CA VAL A 48 4.75 2.82 4.49
C VAL A 48 4.21 1.71 3.59
N GLU A 49 5.13 0.92 3.07
CA GLU A 49 4.92 -0.29 2.29
C GLU A 49 5.56 -1.47 3.06
N PRO A 50 5.17 -2.74 2.80
CA PRO A 50 5.61 -3.89 3.62
C PRO A 50 7.13 -3.99 3.85
N ASN A 51 7.94 -3.56 2.88
CA ASN A 51 9.40 -3.63 2.95
C ASN A 51 10.10 -2.28 2.82
N LYS A 52 9.35 -1.17 2.87
CA LYS A 52 9.90 0.16 2.58
C LYS A 52 9.16 1.26 3.31
N ARG A 53 9.92 2.23 3.83
CA ARG A 53 9.40 3.53 4.29
C ARG A 53 10.00 4.62 3.42
N SER A 54 9.16 5.45 2.82
CA SER A 54 9.56 6.55 1.94
C SER A 54 9.10 7.87 2.56
N VAL A 55 10.03 8.77 2.88
CA VAL A 55 9.72 10.07 3.51
C VAL A 55 9.59 11.12 2.42
N TYR A 56 8.38 11.66 2.28
CA TYR A 56 8.06 12.74 1.35
C TYR A 56 8.11 14.08 2.09
N THR A 57 9.01 14.95 1.65
CA THR A 57 9.29 16.25 2.29
C THR A 57 8.55 17.38 1.56
N PRO A 58 7.91 18.33 2.27
CA PRO A 58 7.22 19.45 1.63
C PRO A 58 8.21 20.33 0.84
N ASP A 59 7.86 20.67 -0.39
CA ASP A 59 8.70 21.49 -1.29
C ASP A 59 8.35 22.99 -1.28
N GLY A 60 7.33 23.38 -0.51
CA GLY A 60 6.81 24.74 -0.43
C GLY A 60 5.82 25.14 -1.52
N SER A 61 5.55 24.29 -2.50
CA SER A 61 4.56 24.49 -3.57
C SER A 61 3.19 23.86 -3.25
N GLY A 62 3.07 23.22 -2.09
CA GLY A 62 1.92 22.39 -1.72
C GLY A 62 2.07 20.93 -2.17
N GLN A 63 3.27 20.53 -2.59
CA GLN A 63 3.62 19.15 -2.88
C GLN A 63 4.61 18.62 -1.84
N TYR A 64 4.64 17.30 -1.69
CA TYR A 64 5.69 16.59 -0.98
C TYR A 64 6.50 15.80 -1.99
N THR A 65 7.81 15.74 -1.82
CA THR A 65 8.73 15.11 -2.79
C THR A 65 9.61 14.06 -2.12
N PHE A 66 9.94 13.02 -2.88
CA PHE A 66 10.77 11.91 -2.43
C PHE A 66 11.72 11.48 -3.56
N HIS A 67 13.01 11.31 -3.23
CA HIS A 67 14.01 10.74 -4.13
C HIS A 67 14.23 9.26 -3.80
N ASN A 68 14.13 8.38 -4.80
CA ASN A 68 14.42 6.97 -4.63
C ASN A 68 15.83 6.61 -5.14
N ASP A 69 16.78 6.49 -4.22
CA ASP A 69 18.19 6.16 -4.51
C ASP A 69 18.37 4.86 -5.32
N ASN A 70 17.49 3.87 -5.14
CA ASN A 70 17.60 2.59 -5.86
C ASN A 70 17.29 2.73 -7.36
N THR A 71 16.48 3.73 -7.73
CA THR A 71 16.00 3.92 -9.12
C THR A 71 16.46 5.25 -9.73
N GLY A 72 17.11 6.12 -8.95
CA GLY A 72 17.48 7.47 -9.36
C GLY A 72 16.30 8.34 -9.79
N SER A 73 15.11 8.06 -9.25
CA SER A 73 13.85 8.68 -9.68
C SER A 73 13.25 9.54 -8.60
N ASP A 74 12.75 10.70 -8.98
CA ASP A 74 12.03 11.60 -8.10
C ASP A 74 10.51 11.40 -8.23
N PHE A 75 9.83 11.49 -7.11
CA PHE A 75 8.38 11.35 -7.00
C PHE A 75 7.80 12.54 -6.25
N TYR A 76 6.54 12.83 -6.52
CA TYR A 76 5.76 13.78 -5.75
C TYR A 76 4.47 13.15 -5.25
N MET A 77 3.94 13.75 -4.20
CA MET A 77 2.62 13.47 -3.67
C MET A 77 1.94 14.79 -3.30
N ARG A 78 0.67 14.92 -3.62
CA ARG A 78 -0.14 16.11 -3.34
C ARG A 78 -1.43 15.69 -2.67
N VAL A 79 -1.73 16.34 -1.56
CA VAL A 79 -2.97 16.11 -0.83
C VAL A 79 -4.07 16.92 -1.51
N LEU A 80 -5.10 16.25 -2.03
CA LEU A 80 -6.22 16.88 -2.75
C LEU A 80 -7.44 17.13 -1.85
N ASP A 81 -7.71 16.20 -0.92
CA ASP A 81 -8.64 16.33 0.21
C ASP A 81 -8.28 15.30 1.31
N ASP A 82 -9.02 15.28 2.43
CA ASP A 82 -8.81 14.36 3.57
C ASP A 82 -8.82 12.86 3.18
N ASN A 83 -9.37 12.53 2.00
CA ASN A 83 -9.52 11.16 1.51
C ASN A 83 -8.87 10.92 0.16
N THR A 84 -8.15 11.90 -0.41
CA THR A 84 -7.64 11.80 -1.78
C THR A 84 -6.22 12.33 -1.88
N LEU A 85 -5.35 11.48 -2.40
CA LEU A 85 -3.97 11.79 -2.74
C LEU A 85 -3.76 11.71 -4.25
N GLU A 86 -2.93 12.60 -4.76
CA GLU A 86 -2.36 12.50 -6.10
C GLU A 86 -0.88 12.13 -5.96
N ALA A 87 -0.42 11.12 -6.70
CA ALA A 87 0.97 10.72 -6.75
C ALA A 87 1.48 10.73 -8.19
N GLY A 88 2.74 11.12 -8.37
CA GLY A 88 3.35 11.13 -9.70
C GLY A 88 4.86 11.17 -9.65
N ARG A 89 5.46 11.24 -10.84
CA ARG A 89 6.92 11.29 -11.02
C ARG A 89 7.38 12.71 -11.34
N LEU A 90 8.62 13.02 -10.98
CA LEU A 90 9.32 14.25 -11.37
C LEU A 90 10.52 13.90 -12.27
N PRO A 91 10.70 14.59 -13.42
CA PRO A 91 9.71 15.44 -14.08
C PRO A 91 8.44 14.65 -14.44
N ALA A 92 7.31 15.35 -14.61
CA ALA A 92 6.03 14.71 -14.90
C ALA A 92 6.10 13.84 -16.17
N THR A 93 5.83 12.55 -16.00
CA THR A 93 5.71 11.58 -17.10
C THR A 93 4.38 10.86 -16.98
N GLY A 94 3.53 10.94 -18.01
CA GLY A 94 2.20 10.33 -18.00
C GLY A 94 1.18 11.08 -17.13
N SER A 95 0.03 10.46 -16.91
CA SER A 95 -0.99 10.97 -15.98
C SER A 95 -0.62 10.58 -14.54
N PRO A 96 -0.82 11.48 -13.55
CA PRO A 96 -0.66 11.12 -12.16
C PRO A 96 -1.71 10.11 -11.72
N SER A 97 -1.36 9.35 -10.69
CA SER A 97 -2.25 8.40 -10.04
C SER A 97 -3.07 9.09 -8.96
N ILE A 98 -4.35 8.74 -8.86
CA ILE A 98 -5.22 9.15 -7.75
C ILE A 98 -5.36 7.97 -6.79
N LEU A 99 -5.07 8.21 -5.53
CA LEU A 99 -5.30 7.26 -4.45
C LEU A 99 -6.42 7.76 -3.54
N ARG A 100 -7.33 6.85 -3.18
CA ARG A 100 -8.43 7.14 -2.27
C ARG A 100 -8.22 6.42 -0.95
N LYS A 101 -8.54 7.11 0.13
CA LYS A 101 -8.48 6.54 1.48
C LYS A 101 -9.44 5.36 1.54
N ALA A 102 -8.90 4.20 1.88
CA ALA A 102 -9.69 3.02 2.13
C ALA A 102 -10.59 3.26 3.35
N ASP A 103 -11.78 2.66 3.33
CA ASP A 103 -12.56 2.53 4.55
C ASP A 103 -11.71 1.77 5.58
N ALA A 104 -11.44 2.39 6.73
CA ALA A 104 -10.51 1.87 7.73
C ALA A 104 -10.92 0.47 8.24
N THR A 105 -12.22 0.17 8.25
CA THR A 105 -12.73 -1.15 8.64
C THR A 105 -12.43 -2.18 7.56
N ALA A 106 -12.65 -1.83 6.30
CA ALA A 106 -12.32 -2.68 5.17
C ALA A 106 -10.80 -2.87 5.00
N ALA A 107 -10.00 -1.83 5.25
CA ALA A 107 -8.54 -1.88 5.21
C ALA A 107 -7.96 -2.75 6.33
N ALA A 108 -8.46 -2.63 7.56
CA ALA A 108 -8.06 -3.49 8.67
C ALA A 108 -8.42 -4.96 8.41
N ALA A 109 -9.62 -5.23 7.90
CA ALA A 109 -10.03 -6.58 7.52
C ALA A 109 -9.19 -7.15 6.36
N ALA A 110 -8.79 -6.32 5.40
CA ALA A 110 -7.91 -6.72 4.31
C ALA A 110 -6.49 -7.02 4.81
N LEU A 111 -5.95 -6.19 5.72
CA LEU A 111 -4.65 -6.43 6.35
C LEU A 111 -4.65 -7.74 7.17
N GLU A 112 -5.65 -7.95 8.00
CA GLU A 112 -5.81 -9.20 8.76
C GLU A 112 -5.89 -10.42 7.83
N SER A 113 -6.68 -10.32 6.76
CA SER A 113 -6.76 -11.38 5.75
C SER A 113 -5.42 -11.62 5.03
N ASN A 114 -4.64 -10.57 4.76
CA ASN A 114 -3.33 -10.69 4.14
C ASN A 114 -2.32 -11.37 5.08
N ASP A 115 -2.34 -11.03 6.36
CA ASP A 115 -1.50 -11.67 7.39
C ASP A 115 -1.84 -13.16 7.53
N GLU A 116 -3.12 -13.53 7.48
CA GLU A 116 -3.54 -14.94 7.46
C GLU A 116 -2.95 -15.69 6.25
N PHE A 117 -3.01 -15.11 5.05
CA PHE A 117 -2.46 -15.76 3.86
C PHE A 117 -0.93 -15.75 3.82
N ALA A 118 -0.28 -14.75 4.41
CA ALA A 118 1.17 -14.75 4.60
C ALA A 118 1.60 -15.92 5.50
N ALA A 119 0.89 -16.18 6.60
CA ALA A 119 1.15 -17.33 7.46
C ALA A 119 0.92 -18.67 6.74
N VAL A 120 -0.07 -18.76 5.85
CA VAL A 120 -0.26 -19.94 4.99
C VAL A 120 0.94 -20.13 4.05
N ALA A 121 1.44 -19.04 3.45
CA ALA A 121 2.59 -19.10 2.57
C ALA A 121 3.86 -19.59 3.29
N GLU A 122 4.13 -19.06 4.49
CA GLU A 122 5.25 -19.48 5.33
C GLU A 122 5.17 -20.97 5.68
N ARG A 123 3.99 -21.46 6.09
CA ARG A 123 3.78 -22.88 6.39
C ARG A 123 4.13 -23.77 5.19
N TYR A 124 3.71 -23.40 3.98
CA TYR A 124 4.05 -24.18 2.79
C TYR A 124 5.53 -24.05 2.40
N ALA A 125 6.17 -22.91 2.65
CA ALA A 125 7.61 -22.76 2.45
C ALA A 125 8.41 -23.68 3.39
N GLU A 126 7.98 -23.82 4.65
CA GLU A 126 8.57 -24.77 5.60
C GLU A 126 8.36 -26.22 5.17
N LEU A 127 7.17 -26.57 4.66
CA LEU A 127 6.90 -27.89 4.08
C LEU A 127 7.82 -28.17 2.89
N ALA A 128 8.05 -27.19 2.02
CA ALA A 128 8.96 -27.34 0.88
C ALA A 128 10.39 -27.68 1.31
N GLY A 129 10.83 -27.18 2.47
CA GLY A 129 12.14 -27.48 3.06
C GLY A 129 12.22 -28.78 3.87
N SER A 130 11.08 -29.27 4.37
CA SER A 130 11.02 -30.44 5.27
C SER A 130 10.50 -31.73 4.60
N ASP A 131 9.82 -31.62 3.47
CA ASP A 131 9.32 -32.73 2.65
C ASP A 131 9.93 -32.67 1.23
N PRO A 132 11.12 -33.26 1.02
CA PRO A 132 11.86 -33.19 -0.24
C PRO A 132 11.15 -33.89 -1.41
N ASP A 133 10.28 -34.87 -1.13
CA ASP A 133 9.57 -35.62 -2.16
C ASP A 133 8.47 -34.77 -2.82
N ASN A 134 7.99 -33.73 -2.12
CA ASN A 134 6.92 -32.85 -2.58
C ASN A 134 7.33 -31.37 -2.65
N THR A 135 8.64 -31.06 -2.59
CA THR A 135 9.15 -29.67 -2.57
C THR A 135 8.52 -28.78 -3.64
N GLN A 136 8.35 -29.28 -4.86
CA GLN A 136 7.79 -28.48 -5.96
C GLN A 136 6.32 -28.13 -5.72
N ALA A 137 5.52 -29.08 -5.22
CA ALA A 137 4.12 -28.84 -4.89
C ALA A 137 4.00 -27.82 -3.75
N TRP A 138 4.77 -28.00 -2.67
CA TRP A 138 4.78 -27.08 -1.54
C TRP A 138 5.26 -25.68 -1.91
N SER A 139 6.28 -25.56 -2.77
CA SER A 139 6.74 -24.26 -3.27
C SER A 139 5.65 -23.54 -4.08
N MET A 140 4.85 -24.27 -4.88
CA MET A 140 3.75 -23.68 -5.64
C MET A 140 2.58 -23.27 -4.73
N CYS A 141 2.27 -24.06 -3.70
CA CYS A 141 1.29 -23.69 -2.67
C CYS A 141 1.71 -22.43 -1.92
N ALA A 142 2.99 -22.33 -1.53
CA ALA A 142 3.54 -21.14 -0.89
C ALA A 142 3.41 -19.90 -1.79
N ALA A 143 3.75 -20.05 -3.07
CA ALA A 143 3.66 -18.95 -4.04
C ALA A 143 2.21 -18.49 -4.28
N ALA A 144 1.25 -19.42 -4.33
CA ALA A 144 -0.17 -19.09 -4.48
C ALA A 144 -0.72 -18.34 -3.25
N ALA A 145 -0.42 -18.81 -2.04
CA ALA A 145 -0.82 -18.13 -0.80
C ALA A 145 -0.17 -16.73 -0.70
N PHE A 146 1.11 -16.63 -1.03
CA PHE A 146 1.82 -15.34 -1.03
C PHE A 146 1.26 -14.37 -2.06
N LYS A 147 0.92 -14.85 -3.27
CA LYS A 147 0.25 -14.04 -4.28
C LYS A 147 -1.08 -13.51 -3.76
N ARG A 148 -1.86 -14.33 -3.06
CA ARG A 148 -3.13 -13.92 -2.45
C ARG A 148 -2.95 -12.83 -1.41
N ALA A 149 -1.94 -12.96 -0.55
CA ALA A 149 -1.63 -11.98 0.49
C ALA A 149 -1.23 -10.59 -0.06
N MET A 150 -0.80 -10.51 -1.33
CA MET A 150 -0.20 -9.30 -1.89
C MET A 150 -0.92 -8.71 -3.09
N SER A 151 -1.99 -9.33 -3.59
CA SER A 151 -2.63 -8.89 -4.82
C SER A 151 -4.14 -8.86 -4.72
N SER A 152 -4.76 -8.20 -5.70
CA SER A 152 -6.21 -8.19 -5.83
C SER A 152 -6.76 -9.61 -6.03
N GLU A 153 -8.03 -9.82 -5.67
CA GLU A 153 -8.70 -11.12 -5.89
C GLU A 153 -8.67 -11.53 -7.37
N ALA A 154 -8.74 -10.57 -8.30
CA ALA A 154 -8.69 -10.83 -9.73
C ALA A 154 -7.31 -11.34 -10.19
N ASP A 155 -6.24 -10.70 -9.71
CA ASP A 155 -4.87 -11.12 -10.02
C ASP A 155 -4.52 -12.46 -9.37
N PHE A 156 -4.99 -12.67 -8.14
CA PHE A 156 -4.89 -13.95 -7.46
C PHE A 156 -5.62 -15.05 -8.23
N ALA A 157 -6.87 -14.82 -8.65
CA ALA A 157 -7.66 -15.81 -9.38
C ALA A 157 -6.94 -16.27 -10.67
N ALA A 158 -6.42 -15.33 -11.45
CA ALA A 158 -5.66 -15.65 -12.67
C ALA A 158 -4.41 -16.49 -12.35
N TYR A 159 -3.66 -16.10 -11.32
CA TYR A 159 -2.47 -16.83 -10.88
C TYR A 159 -2.80 -18.23 -10.34
N ALA A 160 -3.85 -18.35 -9.53
CA ALA A 160 -4.29 -19.60 -8.92
C ALA A 160 -4.72 -20.62 -9.98
N THR A 161 -5.50 -20.19 -10.99
CA THR A 161 -5.88 -21.06 -12.13
C THR A 161 -4.66 -21.53 -12.91
N GLN A 162 -3.71 -20.64 -13.20
CA GLN A 162 -2.49 -21.03 -13.91
C GLN A 162 -1.65 -22.01 -13.08
N THR A 163 -1.50 -21.74 -11.79
CA THR A 163 -0.71 -22.59 -10.87
C THR A 163 -1.35 -23.97 -10.74
N ALA A 164 -2.68 -24.04 -10.55
CA ALA A 164 -3.42 -25.31 -10.49
C ALA A 164 -3.22 -26.14 -11.77
N ALA A 165 -3.34 -25.52 -12.95
CA ALA A 165 -3.14 -26.21 -14.22
C ALA A 165 -1.73 -26.80 -14.34
N VAL A 166 -0.69 -26.11 -13.86
CA VAL A 166 0.67 -26.66 -13.84
C VAL A 166 0.81 -27.77 -12.80
N MET A 167 0.24 -27.59 -11.60
CA MET A 167 0.30 -28.58 -10.53
C MET A 167 -0.35 -29.91 -10.93
N GLN A 168 -1.47 -29.86 -11.64
CA GLN A 168 -2.14 -31.05 -12.17
C GLN A 168 -1.30 -31.85 -13.18
N GLN A 169 -0.29 -31.24 -13.80
CA GLN A 169 0.62 -31.95 -14.70
C GLN A 169 1.78 -32.65 -13.97
N ILE A 170 2.11 -32.22 -12.75
CA ILE A 170 3.27 -32.72 -12.01
C ILE A 170 2.88 -33.60 -10.82
N LEU A 171 1.67 -33.47 -10.29
CA LEU A 171 1.21 -34.27 -9.17
C LEU A 171 0.82 -35.67 -9.59
N VAL A 172 1.11 -36.64 -8.72
CA VAL A 172 0.57 -37.98 -8.83
C VAL A 172 -0.81 -38.01 -8.18
N GLY A 173 -1.85 -37.88 -9.00
CA GLY A 173 -3.25 -37.86 -8.56
C GLY A 173 -3.94 -36.53 -8.86
N SER A 174 -5.23 -36.43 -8.53
CA SER A 174 -6.08 -35.26 -8.83
C SER A 174 -6.45 -34.43 -7.60
N ALA A 175 -5.97 -34.82 -6.42
CA ALA A 175 -6.28 -34.11 -5.19
C ALA A 175 -5.49 -32.80 -5.10
N ASN A 176 -6.16 -31.74 -4.65
CA ASN A 176 -5.51 -30.48 -4.34
C ASN A 176 -4.67 -30.62 -3.07
N PRO A 177 -3.35 -30.44 -3.12
CA PRO A 177 -2.50 -30.58 -1.94
C PRO A 177 -2.59 -29.39 -0.99
N CYS A 178 -3.16 -28.25 -1.41
CA CYS A 178 -3.24 -27.02 -0.61
C CYS A 178 -4.53 -26.22 -0.84
N PRO A 179 -5.68 -26.73 -0.35
CA PRO A 179 -6.99 -26.11 -0.56
C PRO A 179 -7.15 -24.71 0.08
N ASP A 180 -6.32 -24.38 1.05
CA ASP A 180 -6.23 -23.09 1.73
C ASP A 180 -5.38 -22.05 0.95
N ALA A 181 -4.45 -22.49 0.11
CA ALA A 181 -3.68 -21.64 -0.81
C ALA A 181 -4.32 -21.53 -2.19
N ILE A 182 -4.88 -22.63 -2.71
CA ILE A 182 -5.58 -22.72 -3.99
C ILE A 182 -7.00 -23.22 -3.71
N PRO A 183 -7.99 -22.34 -3.60
CA PRO A 183 -9.38 -22.74 -3.41
C PRO A 183 -9.90 -23.69 -4.49
N ALA A 184 -10.85 -24.55 -4.13
CA ALA A 184 -11.44 -25.56 -5.02
C ALA A 184 -12.02 -25.01 -6.32
N GLN A 185 -12.43 -23.73 -6.35
CA GLN A 185 -12.92 -23.07 -7.57
C GLN A 185 -11.84 -22.85 -8.64
N TYR A 186 -10.55 -22.91 -8.27
CA TYR A 186 -9.42 -22.72 -9.18
C TYR A 186 -8.67 -24.03 -9.47
N TRP A 187 -8.99 -25.10 -8.75
CA TRP A 187 -8.43 -26.43 -8.92
C TRP A 187 -9.16 -27.20 -10.02
#